data_AF-A0A8T4NH59-F1
#
_entry.id   AF-A0A8T4NH59-F1
#
_cell.length_a   1.000
_cell.length_b   1.000
_cell.length_c   1.000
_cell.angle_alpha   90.00
_cell.angle_beta   90.00
_cell.angle_gamma   90.00
#
_symmetry.space_group_name_H-M   'P 1'
#
loop_
_entity.id
_entity.type
_entity.pdbx_description
1 polymer ?
#
loop_
_entity_poly.entity_id
_entity_poly.type
_entity_poly.pdbx_seq_one_letter_code
_entity_poly.pdbx_strand_id
1 'polypeptide(L)'
;MAVKKEAAHYHVKRIVAMAVSLFILVVLYTFKNISTWTRAGSTIWLVLVFYIIDHYLNLKFRWRHYIFILFIATASFFLSQLYFLVPSYDKFLHFIQPVMLSSIVFHLVTKLKIKTHWKLIFTFFIVLGSVGLFELGEYGLDYIFDSKLQGVFIRDLQSFEKLNILMDRLDDTMIDMALGFLGAAGYLLAGAFLFDRIKNIHYL
;
A
#
# COMPACT_ATOMS: atom_id res chain seq x y z
N MET A 1 15.58 -33.90 -13.71
CA MET A 1 16.21 -33.14 -12.60
C MET A 1 16.20 -31.62 -12.78
N ALA A 2 16.39 -31.08 -14.00
CA ALA A 2 16.40 -29.63 -14.25
C ALA A 2 15.10 -28.89 -13.86
N VAL A 3 13.93 -29.45 -14.18
CA VAL A 3 12.61 -28.86 -13.87
C VAL A 3 12.38 -28.67 -12.36
N LYS A 4 12.84 -29.61 -11.53
CA LYS A 4 12.75 -29.50 -10.06
C LYS A 4 13.70 -28.43 -9.50
N LYS A 5 14.89 -28.26 -10.11
CA LYS A 5 15.85 -27.21 -9.72
C LYS A 5 15.33 -25.81 -10.06
N GLU A 6 14.72 -25.64 -11.23
CA GLU A 6 14.09 -24.35 -11.61
C GLU A 6 12.92 -23.98 -10.72
N ALA A 7 12.02 -24.94 -10.42
CA ALA A 7 10.89 -24.70 -9.53
C ALA A 7 11.34 -24.35 -8.10
N ALA A 8 12.33 -25.08 -7.56
CA ALA A 8 12.90 -24.79 -6.23
C ALA A 8 13.59 -23.41 -6.20
N HIS A 9 14.35 -23.07 -7.25
CA HIS A 9 14.98 -21.76 -7.37
C HIS A 9 13.94 -20.64 -7.42
N TYR A 10 12.84 -20.83 -8.15
CA TYR A 10 11.74 -19.87 -8.24
C TYR A 10 11.01 -19.66 -6.90
N HIS A 11 10.81 -20.72 -6.11
CA HIS A 11 10.24 -20.63 -4.76
C HIS A 11 11.15 -19.85 -3.79
N VAL A 12 12.47 -20.14 -3.79
CA VAL A 12 13.44 -19.44 -2.94
C VAL A 12 13.47 -17.94 -3.27
N LYS A 13 13.42 -17.58 -4.56
CA LYS A 13 13.38 -16.17 -4.99
C LYS A 13 12.20 -15.39 -4.39
N ARG A 14 11.01 -16.00 -4.37
CA ARG A 14 9.80 -15.36 -3.81
C ARG A 14 9.89 -15.22 -2.29
N ILE A 15 10.40 -16.25 -1.60
CA ILE A 15 10.59 -16.23 -0.15
C ILE A 15 11.58 -15.12 0.24
N VAL A 16 12.69 -15.00 -0.49
CA VAL A 16 13.68 -13.94 -0.26
C VAL A 16 13.06 -12.56 -0.51
N ALA A 17 12.30 -12.37 -1.59
CA ALA A 17 11.64 -11.10 -1.85
C ALA A 17 10.62 -10.74 -0.75
N MET A 18 9.82 -11.70 -0.29
CA MET A 18 8.88 -11.50 0.82
C MET A 18 9.59 -11.21 2.14
N ALA A 19 10.66 -11.94 2.46
CA ALA A 19 11.44 -11.76 3.68
C ALA A 19 12.12 -10.39 3.71
N VAL A 20 12.67 -9.94 2.57
CA VAL A 20 13.24 -8.60 2.43
C VAL A 20 12.15 -7.54 2.60
N SER A 21 11.01 -7.65 1.92
CA SER A 21 9.89 -6.70 2.08
C SER A 21 9.36 -6.64 3.52
N LEU A 22 9.26 -7.78 4.20
CA LEU A 22 8.82 -7.85 5.59
C LEU A 22 9.85 -7.23 6.54
N PHE A 23 11.14 -7.54 6.35
CA PHE A 23 12.23 -6.94 7.12
C PHE A 23 12.25 -5.42 6.97
N ILE A 24 11.97 -4.93 5.76
CA ILE A 24 11.86 -3.49 5.48
C ILE A 24 10.71 -2.90 6.27
N LEU A 25 9.50 -3.45 6.16
CA LEU A 25 8.34 -2.98 6.92
C LEU A 25 8.63 -2.88 8.42
N VAL A 26 9.30 -3.90 8.99
CA VAL A 26 9.70 -3.89 10.39
C VAL A 26 10.65 -2.73 10.67
N VAL A 27 11.76 -2.61 9.93
CA VAL A 27 12.80 -1.58 10.13
C VAL A 27 12.25 -0.16 9.95
N LEU A 28 11.35 0.06 8.98
CA LEU A 28 10.77 1.37 8.72
C LEU A 28 9.82 1.84 9.83
N TYR A 29 9.28 0.92 10.64
CA TYR A 29 8.30 1.25 11.67
C TYR A 29 8.82 1.13 13.11
N THR A 30 9.95 0.48 13.37
CA THR A 30 10.39 0.19 14.76
C THR A 30 11.00 1.39 15.51
N PHE A 31 11.35 2.49 14.87
CA PHE A 31 12.13 3.54 15.54
C PHE A 31 11.27 4.73 15.94
N LYS A 32 10.92 4.82 17.23
CA LYS A 32 10.14 5.90 17.86
C LYS A 32 10.71 7.33 17.67
N ASN A 33 11.90 7.46 17.08
CA ASN A 33 12.57 8.72 16.73
C ASN A 33 13.20 8.63 15.32
N ILE A 34 12.41 8.27 14.30
CA ILE A 34 12.91 8.24 12.91
C ILE A 34 13.30 9.66 12.51
N SER A 35 14.61 9.93 12.51
CA SER A 35 15.17 11.15 11.95
C SER A 35 14.66 11.34 10.52
N THR A 36 14.52 12.58 10.07
CA THR A 36 14.12 12.87 8.67
C THR A 36 14.97 12.10 7.65
N TRP A 37 16.24 11.84 7.99
CA TRP A 37 17.15 11.02 7.19
C TRP A 37 16.74 9.56 7.09
N THR A 38 16.35 8.93 8.19
CA THR A 38 15.89 7.54 8.17
C THR A 38 14.56 7.42 7.40
N ARG A 39 13.68 8.43 7.47
CA ARG A 39 12.47 8.49 6.64
C ARG A 39 12.81 8.64 5.16
N ALA A 40 13.69 9.56 4.80
CA ALA A 40 14.13 9.73 3.42
C ALA A 40 14.79 8.44 2.89
N GLY A 41 15.63 7.80 3.70
CA GLY A 41 16.23 6.50 3.41
C GLY A 41 15.16 5.43 3.15
N SER A 42 14.12 5.38 3.98
CA SER A 42 13.00 4.45 3.84
C SER A 42 12.22 4.63 2.53
N THR A 43 11.96 5.88 2.16
CA THR A 43 11.26 6.25 0.93
C THR A 43 12.08 5.88 -0.30
N ILE A 44 13.37 6.21 -0.32
CA ILE A 44 14.28 5.82 -1.40
C ILE A 44 14.36 4.30 -1.49
N TRP A 45 14.46 3.64 -0.35
CA TRP A 45 14.56 2.19 -0.28
C TRP A 45 13.32 1.48 -0.82
N LEU A 46 12.11 1.98 -0.53
CA LEU A 46 10.86 1.45 -1.10
C LEU A 46 10.89 1.47 -2.65
N VAL A 47 11.33 2.58 -3.24
CA VAL A 47 11.45 2.72 -4.70
C VAL A 47 12.50 1.76 -5.26
N LEU A 48 13.66 1.65 -4.60
CA LEU A 48 14.73 0.71 -5.00
C LEU A 48 14.26 -0.74 -4.93
N VAL A 49 13.58 -1.13 -3.85
CA VAL A 49 13.07 -2.48 -3.66
C VAL A 49 12.03 -2.82 -4.71
N PHE A 50 11.11 -1.89 -5.02
CA PHE A 50 10.16 -2.09 -6.11
C PHE A 50 10.86 -2.31 -7.44
N TYR A 51 11.87 -1.50 -7.78
CA TYR A 51 12.69 -1.66 -8.98
C TYR A 51 13.40 -3.02 -9.02
N ILE A 52 14.05 -3.41 -7.92
CA ILE A 52 14.76 -4.69 -7.79
C ILE A 52 13.78 -5.84 -7.98
N ILE A 53 12.61 -5.80 -7.33
CA ILE A 53 11.60 -6.85 -7.44
C ILE A 53 11.07 -6.96 -8.88
N ASP A 54 10.78 -5.83 -9.55
CA ASP A 54 10.33 -5.85 -10.95
C ASP A 54 11.35 -6.54 -11.87
N HIS A 55 12.62 -6.15 -11.77
CA HIS A 55 13.67 -6.67 -12.65
C HIS A 55 14.06 -8.11 -12.29
N TYR A 56 14.20 -8.41 -11.00
CA TYR A 56 14.60 -9.73 -10.51
C TYR A 56 13.55 -10.81 -10.78
N LEU A 57 12.25 -10.46 -10.66
CA LEU A 57 11.14 -11.36 -10.94
C LEU A 57 10.58 -11.21 -12.36
N ASN A 58 11.17 -10.34 -13.19
CA ASN A 58 10.74 -10.04 -14.55
C ASN A 58 9.23 -9.71 -14.62
N LEU A 59 8.77 -8.81 -13.74
CA LEU A 59 7.36 -8.47 -13.62
C LEU A 59 6.88 -7.53 -14.73
N LYS A 60 7.81 -6.89 -15.46
CA LYS A 60 7.53 -6.05 -16.63
C LYS A 60 6.52 -4.95 -16.29
N PHE A 61 6.68 -4.30 -15.14
CA PHE A 61 5.83 -3.16 -14.80
C PHE A 61 6.05 -2.02 -15.80
N ARG A 62 4.96 -1.36 -16.20
CA ARG A 62 4.99 -0.15 -17.03
C ARG A 62 5.38 1.08 -16.21
N TRP A 63 5.94 2.11 -16.86
CA TRP A 63 6.35 3.38 -16.24
C TRP A 63 5.28 4.03 -15.32
N ARG A 64 4.00 3.93 -15.68
CA ARG A 64 2.90 4.44 -14.83
C ARG A 64 2.86 3.82 -13.43
N HIS A 65 3.23 2.55 -13.29
CA HIS A 65 3.29 1.89 -11.97
C HIS A 65 4.45 2.42 -11.14
N TYR A 66 5.56 2.80 -11.78
CA TYR A 66 6.67 3.47 -11.11
C TYR A 66 6.26 4.85 -10.60
N ILE A 67 5.43 5.58 -11.35
CA ILE A 67 4.86 6.85 -10.86
C ILE A 67 3.96 6.61 -9.65
N PHE A 68 3.13 5.56 -9.67
CA PHE A 68 2.29 5.22 -8.52
C PHE A 68 3.13 4.89 -7.28
N ILE A 69 4.19 4.10 -7.43
CA ILE A 69 5.11 3.80 -6.32
C ILE A 69 5.84 5.04 -5.84
N LEU A 70 6.30 5.90 -6.76
CA LEU A 70 6.94 7.15 -6.40
C LEU A 70 5.98 8.05 -5.62
N PHE A 71 4.73 8.17 -6.07
CA PHE A 71 3.69 8.90 -5.36
C PHE A 71 3.41 8.31 -3.97
N ILE A 72 3.23 7.01 -3.86
CA ILE A 72 3.02 6.33 -2.57
C ILE A 72 4.19 6.62 -1.63
N ALA A 73 5.42 6.46 -2.11
CA ALA A 73 6.63 6.65 -1.32
C ALA A 73 6.78 8.11 -0.82
N THR A 74 6.53 9.10 -1.69
CA THR A 74 6.60 10.52 -1.32
C THR A 74 5.44 10.94 -0.42
N ALA A 75 4.22 10.46 -0.70
CA ALA A 75 3.06 10.72 0.13
C ALA A 75 3.25 10.18 1.56
N SER A 76 3.75 8.95 1.70
CA SER A 76 4.09 8.37 3.02
C SER A 76 5.21 9.13 3.74
N PHE A 77 6.20 9.66 3.01
CA PHE A 77 7.21 10.54 3.60
C PHE A 77 6.57 11.78 4.24
N PHE A 78 5.71 12.47 3.48
CA PHE A 78 5.03 13.67 3.95
C PHE A 78 3.98 13.38 5.03
N LEU A 79 3.33 12.22 4.99
CA LEU A 79 2.36 11.81 6.01
C LEU A 79 2.98 11.91 7.40
N SER A 80 4.18 11.35 7.57
CA SER A 80 4.90 11.39 8.85
C SER A 80 5.21 12.80 9.40
N GLN A 81 5.17 13.83 8.54
CA GLN A 81 5.40 15.23 8.91
C GLN A 81 4.09 15.99 9.08
N LEU A 82 3.10 15.70 8.23
CA LEU A 82 1.85 16.43 8.14
C LEU A 82 0.75 15.82 9.02
N TYR A 83 0.88 14.57 9.47
CA TYR A 83 -0.16 13.83 10.19
C TYR A 83 -0.75 14.64 11.36
N PHE A 84 0.10 15.22 12.21
CA PHE A 84 -0.34 16.00 13.37
C PHE A 84 -0.79 17.44 13.04
N LEU A 85 -0.61 17.90 11.80
CA LEU A 85 -0.92 19.26 11.35
C LEU A 85 -2.15 19.30 10.46
N VAL A 86 -2.32 18.30 9.59
CA VAL A 86 -3.39 18.17 8.61
C VAL A 86 -3.92 16.73 8.67
N PRO A 87 -4.74 16.38 9.68
CA PRO A 87 -5.21 15.01 9.84
C PRO A 87 -5.99 14.43 8.67
N SER A 88 -6.67 15.28 7.90
CA SER A 88 -7.38 14.87 6.69
C SER A 88 -6.47 14.34 5.59
N TYR A 89 -5.16 14.64 5.64
CA TYR A 89 -4.18 14.13 4.69
C TYR A 89 -4.09 12.61 4.73
N ASP A 90 -4.10 12.04 5.93
CA ASP A 90 -4.08 10.59 6.13
C ASP A 90 -5.29 9.90 5.46
N LYS A 91 -6.49 10.45 5.68
CA LYS A 91 -7.74 9.95 5.08
C LYS A 91 -7.73 10.02 3.55
N PHE A 92 -7.15 11.08 3.00
CA PHE A 92 -6.96 11.15 1.55
C PHE A 92 -6.06 10.02 1.03
N LEU A 93 -4.99 9.68 1.77
CA LEU A 93 -4.09 8.59 1.42
C LEU A 93 -4.78 7.22 1.51
N HIS A 94 -5.58 6.98 2.54
CA HIS A 94 -6.37 5.77 2.70
C HIS A 94 -7.37 5.53 1.56
N PHE A 95 -7.78 6.58 0.83
CA PHE A 95 -8.57 6.43 -0.39
C PHE A 95 -7.71 6.24 -1.65
N ILE A 96 -6.73 7.12 -1.89
CA ILE A 96 -6.01 7.16 -3.18
C ILE A 96 -4.99 6.02 -3.32
N GLN A 97 -4.32 5.62 -2.24
CA GLN A 97 -3.30 4.57 -2.31
C GLN A 97 -3.91 3.21 -2.67
N PRO A 98 -5.07 2.80 -2.12
CA PRO A 98 -5.74 1.57 -2.55
C PRO A 98 -6.14 1.56 -4.03
N VAL A 99 -6.52 2.71 -4.61
CA VAL A 99 -6.77 2.83 -6.06
C VAL A 99 -5.49 2.55 -6.86
N MET A 100 -4.38 3.17 -6.47
CA MET A 100 -3.08 2.99 -7.13
C MET A 100 -2.55 1.56 -6.97
N LEU A 101 -2.65 1.00 -5.76
CA LEU A 101 -2.27 -0.36 -5.44
C LEU A 101 -3.10 -1.36 -6.24
N SER A 102 -4.40 -1.10 -6.43
CA SER A 102 -5.27 -1.91 -7.30
C SER A 102 -4.73 -1.98 -8.72
N SER A 103 -4.21 -0.89 -9.29
CA SER A 103 -3.60 -0.94 -10.62
C SER A 103 -2.32 -1.79 -10.66
N ILE A 104 -1.50 -1.77 -9.61
CA ILE A 104 -0.27 -2.56 -9.51
C ILE A 104 -0.62 -4.04 -9.38
N VAL A 105 -1.53 -4.38 -8.45
CA VAL A 105 -2.00 -5.75 -8.23
C VAL A 105 -2.69 -6.29 -9.47
N PHE A 106 -3.55 -5.51 -10.13
CA PHE A 106 -4.21 -5.92 -11.36
C PHE A 106 -3.21 -6.26 -12.46
N HIS A 107 -2.13 -5.49 -12.61
CA HIS A 107 -1.04 -5.83 -13.56
C HIS A 107 -0.45 -7.22 -13.28
N LEU A 108 -0.29 -7.60 -12.01
CA LEU A 108 0.17 -8.95 -11.65
C LEU A 108 -0.89 -10.02 -11.95
N VAL A 109 -2.14 -9.76 -11.58
CA VAL A 109 -3.27 -10.68 -11.77
C VAL A 109 -3.60 -10.87 -13.25
N THR A 110 -3.35 -9.89 -14.11
CA THR A 110 -3.60 -10.00 -15.57
C THR A 110 -2.81 -11.11 -16.23
N LYS A 111 -1.68 -11.53 -15.64
CA LYS A 111 -0.86 -12.66 -16.10
C LYS A 111 -1.49 -14.02 -15.85
N LEU A 112 -2.52 -14.09 -15.00
CA LEU A 112 -3.25 -15.33 -14.74
C LEU A 112 -4.21 -15.65 -15.90
N LYS A 113 -4.36 -16.94 -16.22
CA LYS A 113 -5.26 -17.46 -17.26
C LYS A 113 -6.71 -17.60 -16.74
N ILE A 114 -7.28 -16.50 -16.23
CA ILE A 114 -8.65 -16.43 -15.71
C ILE A 114 -9.44 -15.31 -16.39
N LYS A 115 -10.78 -15.35 -16.28
CA LYS A 115 -11.66 -14.34 -16.88
C LYS A 115 -11.46 -12.97 -16.20
N THR A 116 -11.66 -11.88 -16.95
CA THR A 116 -11.39 -10.52 -16.49
C THR A 116 -12.17 -10.11 -15.24
N HIS A 117 -13.44 -10.50 -15.10
CA HIS A 117 -14.20 -10.20 -13.87
C HIS A 117 -13.56 -10.83 -12.63
N TRP A 118 -13.07 -12.07 -12.72
CA TRP A 118 -12.33 -12.69 -11.64
C TRP A 118 -11.01 -11.98 -11.35
N LYS A 119 -10.33 -11.44 -12.37
CA LYS A 119 -9.11 -10.64 -12.17
C LYS A 119 -9.39 -9.38 -11.34
N LEU A 120 -10.50 -8.69 -11.63
CA LEU A 120 -10.93 -7.52 -10.87
C LEU A 120 -11.31 -7.89 -9.44
N ILE A 121 -12.09 -8.95 -9.26
CA ILE A 121 -12.49 -9.44 -7.93
C ILE A 121 -11.27 -9.84 -7.09
N PHE A 122 -10.32 -10.60 -7.66
CA PHE A 122 -9.08 -10.95 -6.96
C PHE A 122 -8.25 -9.72 -6.59
N THR A 123 -8.15 -8.75 -7.50
CA THR A 123 -7.44 -7.49 -7.22
C THR A 123 -8.08 -6.78 -6.03
N PHE A 124 -9.40 -6.64 -6.03
CA PHE A 124 -10.14 -6.01 -4.95
C PHE A 124 -9.87 -6.68 -3.60
N PHE A 125 -9.98 -8.01 -3.51
CA PHE A 125 -9.74 -8.72 -2.25
C PHE A 125 -8.27 -8.70 -1.80
N ILE A 126 -7.30 -8.76 -2.73
CA ILE A 126 -5.88 -8.63 -2.39
C ILE A 126 -5.60 -7.25 -1.81
N VAL A 127 -6.15 -6.19 -2.41
CA VAL A 127 -5.96 -4.81 -1.95
C VAL A 127 -6.65 -4.58 -0.61
N LEU A 128 -7.91 -5.00 -0.46
CA LEU A 128 -8.64 -4.86 0.80
C LEU A 128 -7.96 -5.64 1.94
N GLY A 129 -7.47 -6.86 1.66
CA GLY A 129 -6.68 -7.62 2.60
C GLY A 129 -5.36 -6.94 2.95
N SER A 130 -4.73 -6.26 1.99
CA SER A 130 -3.51 -5.47 2.25
C SER A 130 -3.82 -4.28 3.17
N VAL A 131 -4.89 -3.52 2.93
CA VAL A 131 -5.33 -2.42 3.80
C VAL A 131 -5.58 -2.96 5.21
N GLY A 132 -6.32 -4.05 5.37
CA GLY A 132 -6.56 -4.65 6.68
C GLY A 132 -5.28 -5.10 7.40
N LEU A 133 -4.28 -5.62 6.67
CA LEU A 133 -2.97 -5.94 7.25
C LEU A 133 -2.19 -4.68 7.67
N PHE A 134 -2.33 -3.56 6.96
CA PHE A 134 -1.72 -2.30 7.35
C PHE A 134 -2.33 -1.78 8.65
N GLU A 135 -3.65 -1.71 8.76
CA GLU A 135 -4.36 -1.29 9.98
C GLU A 135 -4.02 -2.16 11.20
N LEU A 136 -3.96 -3.48 11.02
CA LEU A 136 -3.52 -4.39 12.07
C LEU A 136 -2.05 -4.17 12.44
N GLY A 137 -1.22 -3.79 11.46
CA GLY A 137 0.16 -3.38 11.67
C GLY A 137 0.24 -2.14 12.54
N GLU A 138 -0.54 -1.11 12.25
CA GLU A 138 -0.61 0.12 13.05
C GLU A 138 -1.08 -0.15 14.47
N TYR A 139 -2.12 -0.96 14.65
CA TYR A 139 -2.55 -1.45 15.96
C TYR A 139 -1.41 -2.12 16.73
N GLY A 140 -0.71 -3.07 16.09
CA GLY A 140 0.38 -3.79 16.72
C GLY A 140 1.53 -2.88 17.13
N LEU A 141 1.84 -1.88 16.30
CA LEU A 141 2.90 -0.91 16.58
C LEU A 141 2.51 0.08 17.67
N ASP A 142 1.26 0.54 17.69
CA ASP A 142 0.75 1.37 18.78
C ASP A 142 0.72 0.62 20.10
N TYR A 143 0.40 -0.66 20.07
CA TYR A 143 0.41 -1.52 21.25
C TYR A 143 1.83 -1.73 21.81
N ILE A 144 2.83 -1.95 20.95
CA ILE A 144 4.21 -2.27 21.37
C ILE A 144 5.04 -1.01 21.63
N PHE A 145 4.87 0.03 20.81
CA PHE A 145 5.76 1.20 20.78
C PHE A 145 5.09 2.52 21.16
N ASP A 146 3.75 2.57 21.31
CA ASP A 146 2.99 3.81 21.52
C ASP A 146 3.34 4.86 20.44
N SER A 147 3.25 4.43 19.17
CA SER A 147 3.59 5.22 17.99
C SER A 147 2.54 6.26 17.60
N LYS A 148 1.31 6.14 18.12
CA LYS A 148 0.16 7.03 17.83
C LYS A 148 -0.16 7.08 16.33
N LEU A 149 -0.18 5.91 15.71
CA LEU A 149 -0.55 5.69 14.32
C LEU A 149 -2.06 5.57 14.17
N GLN A 150 -2.71 4.91 15.14
CA GLN A 150 -4.16 4.84 15.22
C GLN A 150 -4.72 5.98 16.06
N GLY A 151 -5.81 6.57 15.57
CA GLY A 151 -6.51 7.68 16.18
C GLY A 151 -6.03 9.01 15.62
N VAL A 152 -6.96 9.96 15.43
CA VAL A 152 -6.56 11.27 14.92
C VAL A 152 -6.03 12.15 16.04
N PHE A 153 -4.76 12.53 15.94
CA PHE A 153 -4.12 13.48 16.85
C PHE A 153 -3.80 14.79 16.15
N ILE A 154 -4.15 15.91 16.78
CA ILE A 154 -3.75 17.25 16.33
C ILE A 154 -2.77 17.86 17.33
N ARG A 155 -1.68 18.44 16.82
CA ARG A 155 -0.72 19.18 17.65
C ARG A 155 -1.28 20.54 18.00
N ASP A 156 -1.25 20.86 19.29
CA ASP A 156 -1.51 22.21 19.75
C ASP A 156 -0.37 23.13 19.31
N LEU A 157 -0.71 24.16 18.53
CA LEU A 157 0.27 25.14 18.03
C LEU A 157 0.71 26.13 19.12
N GLN A 158 -0.05 26.23 20.21
CA GLN A 158 0.30 27.08 21.36
C GLN A 158 1.16 26.33 22.38
N SER A 159 0.97 25.01 22.50
CA SER A 159 1.80 24.14 23.34
C SER A 159 2.39 23.01 22.49
N PHE A 160 3.61 23.21 21.98
CA PHE A 160 4.29 22.29 21.04
C PHE A 160 4.40 20.83 21.50
N GLU A 161 4.15 20.54 22.79
CA GLU A 161 4.22 19.21 23.38
C GLU A 161 2.86 18.49 23.50
N LYS A 162 1.73 19.20 23.42
CA LYS A 162 0.41 18.60 23.64
C LYS A 162 -0.23 18.14 22.34
N LEU A 163 -0.61 16.86 22.31
CA LEU A 163 -1.48 16.29 21.27
C LEU A 163 -2.90 16.19 21.81
N ASN A 164 -3.85 16.74 21.07
CA ASN A 164 -5.27 16.56 21.35
C ASN A 164 -5.82 15.46 20.44
N ILE A 165 -6.64 14.57 21.00
CA ILE A 165 -7.32 13.54 20.22
C ILE A 165 -8.60 14.12 19.61
N LEU A 166 -8.75 14.00 18.29
CA LEU A 166 -9.96 14.41 17.57
C LEU A 166 -10.87 13.21 17.25
N MET A 167 -10.28 12.03 17.11
CA MET A 167 -10.98 10.78 16.84
C MET A 167 -10.28 9.65 17.55
N ASP A 168 -11.05 8.74 18.16
CA ASP A 168 -10.48 7.59 18.83
C ASP A 168 -9.86 6.59 17.84
N ARG A 169 -9.08 5.65 18.38
CA ARG A 169 -8.30 4.70 17.57
C ARG A 169 -9.16 3.74 16.75
N LEU A 170 -10.33 3.34 17.27
CA LEU A 170 -11.19 2.38 16.60
C LEU A 170 -11.98 3.05 15.48
N ASP A 171 -12.54 4.22 15.75
CA ASP A 171 -13.24 5.04 14.77
C ASP A 171 -12.31 5.40 13.60
N ASP A 172 -11.06 5.73 13.91
CA ASP A 172 -10.02 6.01 12.92
C ASP A 172 -9.77 4.85 11.97
N THR A 173 -9.39 3.69 12.51
CA THR A 173 -9.18 2.48 11.71
C THR A 173 -10.44 2.06 10.96
N MET A 174 -11.64 2.22 11.54
CA MET A 174 -12.89 1.94 10.82
C MET A 174 -13.08 2.84 9.60
N ILE A 175 -12.77 4.13 9.73
CA ILE A 175 -12.82 5.08 8.61
C ILE A 175 -11.76 4.75 7.57
N ASP A 176 -10.53 4.42 7.97
CA ASP A 176 -9.45 4.07 7.03
C ASP A 176 -9.76 2.81 6.25
N MET A 177 -10.29 1.79 6.92
CA MET A 177 -10.82 0.60 6.27
C MET A 177 -11.95 0.91 5.29
N ALA A 178 -12.87 1.81 5.67
CA ALA A 178 -13.97 2.21 4.80
C ALA A 178 -13.46 2.97 3.56
N LEU A 179 -12.51 3.89 3.73
CA LEU A 179 -11.89 4.63 2.64
C LEU A 179 -11.09 3.71 1.72
N GLY A 180 -10.36 2.75 2.28
CA GLY A 180 -9.63 1.75 1.51
C GLY A 180 -10.54 0.82 0.73
N PHE A 181 -11.67 0.41 1.33
CA PHE A 181 -12.74 -0.31 0.63
C PHE A 181 -13.28 0.52 -0.54
N LEU A 182 -13.62 1.80 -0.32
CA LEU A 182 -14.17 2.68 -1.35
C LEU A 182 -13.17 2.92 -2.50
N GLY A 183 -11.89 3.11 -2.19
CA GLY A 183 -10.84 3.23 -3.20
C GLY A 183 -10.70 1.96 -4.05
N ALA A 184 -10.61 0.79 -3.42
CA ALA A 184 -10.52 -0.48 -4.13
C ALA A 184 -11.80 -0.79 -4.94
N ALA A 185 -12.98 -0.51 -4.38
CA ALA A 185 -14.26 -0.69 -5.06
C ALA A 185 -14.40 0.26 -6.26
N GLY A 186 -13.97 1.52 -6.11
CA GLY A 186 -13.93 2.50 -7.20
C GLY A 186 -13.09 2.01 -8.38
N TYR A 187 -11.93 1.42 -8.13
CA TYR A 187 -11.12 0.80 -9.17
C TYR A 187 -11.83 -0.38 -9.85
N LEU A 188 -12.46 -1.26 -9.06
CA LEU A 188 -13.19 -2.42 -9.57
C LEU A 188 -14.35 -2.01 -10.49
N LEU A 189 -15.16 -1.02 -10.07
CA LEU A 189 -16.29 -0.52 -10.84
C LEU A 189 -15.85 0.19 -12.13
N ALA A 190 -14.82 1.05 -12.04
CA ALA A 190 -14.25 1.71 -13.21
C ALA A 190 -13.69 0.69 -14.21
N GLY A 191 -12.99 -0.34 -13.70
CA GLY A 191 -12.49 -1.45 -14.50
C GLY A 191 -13.63 -2.19 -15.21
N ALA A 192 -14.67 -2.60 -14.47
CA ALA A 192 -15.82 -3.31 -15.02
C ALA A 192 -16.49 -2.51 -16.16
N PHE A 193 -16.76 -1.22 -15.93
CA PHE A 193 -17.36 -0.33 -16.93
C PHE A 193 -16.52 -0.20 -18.20
N LEU A 194 -15.20 0.00 -18.06
CA LEU A 194 -14.30 0.13 -19.21
C LEU A 194 -14.21 -1.17 -20.02
N PHE A 195 -14.23 -2.34 -19.37
CA PHE A 195 -14.17 -3.62 -20.07
C PHE A 195 -15.47 -3.95 -20.81
N ASP A 196 -16.63 -3.61 -20.25
CA ASP A 196 -17.91 -3.80 -20.94
C ASP A 196 -18.01 -2.93 -22.19
N ARG A 197 -17.51 -1.69 -22.13
CA ARG A 197 -17.40 -0.80 -23.30
C ARG A 197 -16.49 -1.37 -24.39
N ILE A 198 -15.33 -1.89 -24.04
CA ILE A 198 -14.36 -2.43 -25.02
C ILE A 198 -14.92 -3.68 -25.71
N LYS A 199 -15.62 -4.55 -24.98
CA LYS A 199 -16.27 -5.72 -25.59
C LYS A 199 -17.35 -5.34 -26.59
N ASN A 200 -18.18 -4.34 -26.26
CA ASN A 200 -19.27 -3.90 -27.13
C ASN A 200 -18.78 -3.22 -28.43
N ILE A 201 -17.55 -2.69 -28.46
CA ILE A 201 -16.94 -2.10 -29.67
C ILE A 201 -16.45 -3.18 -30.65
N HIS A 202 -16.21 -4.42 -30.22
CA HIS A 202 -15.79 -5.52 -31.11
C HIS A 202 -16.97 -6.34 -31.67
N TYR A 203 -18.21 -5.95 -31.37
CA TYR A 203 -19.44 -6.53 -31.91
C TYR A 203 -20.24 -5.55 -32.80
N LEU A 204 -19.64 -4.41 -33.17
CA LEU A 204 -20.07 -3.48 -34.20
C LEU A 204 -19.04 -3.47 -35.32
#